data_AF-A0A380FMJ0-F1
#
_entry.id   AF-A0A380FMJ0-F1
#
_cell.length_a   1.000
_cell.length_b   1.000
_cell.length_c   1.000
_cell.angle_alpha   90.00
_cell.angle_beta   90.00
_cell.angle_gamma   90.00
#
_symmetry.space_group_name_H-M   'P 1'
#
loop_
_entity.id
_entity.type
_entity.pdbx_description
1 polymer ?
#
loop_
_entity_poly.entity_id
_entity_poly.type
_entity_poly.pdbx_seq_one_letter_code
_entity_poly.pdbx_strand_id
1 'polypeptide(L)' 'MIIILKQPGKLFRLLSEEEQSTLFNNTANEMAPVSETIKHRHIKHCYHADPAYGEGVARAMDIDISDVDLTL' A
#
# COMPACT_ATOMS: atom_id res chain seq x y z
N MET A 1 -8.70 16.42 -4.21
CA MET A 1 -9.03 15.04 -4.61
C MET A 1 -8.77 14.08 -3.43
N ILE A 2 -9.49 14.23 -2.31
CA ILE A 2 -9.24 13.51 -1.03
C ILE A 2 -10.33 12.46 -0.72
N ILE A 3 -11.45 12.50 -1.45
CA ILE A 3 -12.64 11.66 -1.18
C ILE A 3 -12.51 10.21 -1.69
N ILE A 4 -11.51 9.87 -2.51
CA ILE A 4 -11.42 8.56 -3.18
C ILE A 4 -10.63 7.52 -2.35
N LEU A 5 -9.61 7.92 -1.57
CA LEU A 5 -8.79 6.98 -0.77
C LEU A 5 -9.46 6.51 0.53
N LYS A 6 -10.55 7.18 0.94
CA LYS A 6 -11.28 6.85 2.18
C LYS A 6 -12.12 5.56 2.06
N GLN A 7 -12.53 5.18 0.86
CA GLN A 7 -13.24 3.92 0.61
C GLN A 7 -12.32 2.69 0.69
N PRO A 8 -11.15 2.65 0.02
CA PRO A 8 -10.25 1.50 0.10
C PRO A 8 -9.71 1.27 1.52
N GLY A 9 -9.42 2.31 2.29
CA GLY A 9 -9.02 2.14 3.70
C GLY A 9 -10.12 1.59 4.62
N LYS A 10 -11.40 1.78 4.28
CA LYS A 10 -12.52 1.13 4.99
C LYS A 10 -12.68 -0.32 4.58
N LEU A 11 -12.53 -0.62 3.29
CA LEU A 11 -12.58 -1.99 2.78
C LEU A 11 -11.44 -2.83 3.37
N PHE A 12 -10.22 -2.29 3.39
CA PHE A 12 -9.05 -2.94 3.97
C PHE A 12 -9.26 -3.35 5.42
N ARG A 13 -9.86 -2.49 6.25
CA ARG A 13 -10.17 -2.78 7.65
C ARG A 13 -11.24 -3.84 7.87
N LEU A 14 -11.99 -4.22 6.83
CA LEU A 14 -12.98 -5.29 6.89
C LEU A 14 -12.40 -6.65 6.49
N LEU A 15 -11.20 -6.67 5.89
CA LEU A 15 -10.51 -7.90 5.50
C LEU A 15 -9.89 -8.57 6.73
N SER A 16 -9.92 -9.90 6.76
CA SER A 16 -9.15 -10.71 7.71
C SER A 16 -7.65 -10.56 7.49
N GLU A 17 -6.83 -10.91 8.49
CA GLU A 17 -5.36 -10.84 8.39
C GLU A 17 -4.81 -11.68 7.22
N GLU A 18 -5.43 -12.82 6.93
CA GLU A 18 -5.05 -13.68 5.80
C GLU A 18 -5.38 -13.04 4.44
N GLU A 19 -6.55 -12.40 4.33
CA GLU A 19 -6.94 -11.66 3.12
C GLU A 19 -6.06 -10.43 2.90
N GLN A 20 -5.67 -9.73 3.98
CA GLN A 20 -4.74 -8.61 3.92
C GLN A 20 -3.35 -9.07 3.45
N SER A 21 -2.85 -10.19 3.99
CA SER A 21 -1.58 -10.78 3.54
C SER A 21 -1.62 -11.17 2.06
N THR A 22 -2.72 -11.80 1.62
CA THR A 22 -2.94 -12.16 0.21
C THR A 22 -2.96 -10.93 -0.68
N LEU A 23 -3.64 -9.85 -0.24
CA LEU A 23 -3.67 -8.57 -0.94
C LEU A 23 -2.26 -8.01 -1.13
N PHE A 24 -1.45 -7.94 -0.07
CA PHE A 24 -0.10 -7.38 -0.15
C PHE A 24 0.80 -8.18 -1.10
N ASN A 25 0.76 -9.51 -1.01
CA ASN A 25 1.56 -10.38 -1.86
C ASN A 25 1.17 -10.26 -3.34
N ASN A 26 -0.13 -10.20 -3.64
CA ASN A 26 -0.61 -10.02 -5.01
C ASN A 26 -0.20 -8.64 -5.55
N THR A 27 -0.36 -7.59 -4.76
CA THR A 27 0.07 -6.24 -5.15
C THR A 27 1.57 -6.16 -5.40
N ALA A 28 2.40 -6.79 -4.55
CA ALA A 28 3.84 -6.84 -4.75
C ALA A 28 4.22 -7.56 -6.05
N ASN A 29 3.58 -8.70 -6.35
CA ASN A 29 3.80 -9.44 -7.59
C ASN A 29 3.43 -8.63 -8.84
N GLU A 30 2.29 -7.93 -8.81
CA GLU A 30 1.86 -7.08 -9.93
C GLU A 30 2.76 -5.85 -10.12
N MET A 31 3.34 -5.33 -9.02
CA MET A 31 4.22 -4.17 -9.04
C MET A 31 5.69 -4.53 -9.27
N ALA A 32 6.06 -5.82 -9.26
CA ALA A 32 7.43 -6.27 -9.51
C ALA A 32 8.09 -5.70 -10.79
N PRO A 33 7.41 -5.62 -11.96
CA PRO A 33 8.02 -5.06 -13.18
C PRO A 33 7.99 -3.53 -13.25
N VAL A 34 7.42 -2.86 -12.25
CA VAL A 34 7.19 -1.42 -12.25
C VAL A 34 8.41 -0.69 -11.67
N SER A 35 8.65 0.57 -12.10
CA SER A 35 9.76 1.36 -11.57
C SER A 35 9.57 1.74 -10.10
N GLU A 36 10.69 1.89 -9.37
CA GLU A 36 10.71 2.26 -7.95
C GLU A 36 9.89 3.51 -7.64
N THR A 37 9.97 4.54 -8.49
CA THR A 37 9.20 5.78 -8.30
C THR A 37 7.68 5.55 -8.28
N ILE A 38 7.18 4.60 -9.08
CA ILE A 38 5.75 4.28 -9.11
C ILE A 38 5.39 3.40 -7.92
N LYS A 39 6.27 2.47 -7.49
CA LYS A 39 6.09 1.70 -6.26
C LYS A 39 5.96 2.62 -5.03
N HIS A 40 6.87 3.59 -4.89
CA HIS A 40 6.83 4.57 -3.80
C HIS A 40 5.53 5.38 -3.81
N ARG A 41 5.08 5.82 -4.99
CA ARG A 41 3.79 6.54 -5.13
C ARG A 41 2.61 5.67 -4.71
N HIS A 42 2.61 4.39 -5.08
CA HIS A 42 1.55 3.46 -4.71
C HIS A 42 1.52 3.25 -3.19
N ILE A 43 2.69 2.99 -2.57
CA ILE A 43 2.82 2.85 -1.12
C ILE A 43 2.32 4.10 -0.39
N LYS A 44 2.70 5.30 -0.84
CA LYS A 44 2.21 6.58 -0.28
C LYS A 44 0.68 6.65 -0.30
N HIS A 45 0.04 6.30 -1.43
CA HIS A 45 -1.42 6.33 -1.52
C HIS A 45 -2.09 5.29 -0.61
N CYS A 46 -1.51 4.09 -0.50
CA CYS A 46 -1.98 3.04 0.41
C CYS A 46 -1.83 3.48 1.87
N TYR A 47 -0.72 4.11 2.24
CA TYR A 47 -0.46 4.65 3.58
C TYR A 47 -1.47 5.75 3.95
N HIS A 48 -1.82 6.65 3.01
CA HIS A 48 -2.87 7.64 3.25
C HIS A 48 -4.28 7.04 3.31
N ALA A 49 -4.51 5.87 2.73
CA ALA A 49 -5.77 5.14 2.88
C ALA A 49 -5.87 4.47 4.25
N ASP A 50 -4.79 3.80 4.69
CA ASP A 50 -4.60 3.23 6.03
C ASP A 50 -3.09 3.00 6.29
N PRO A 51 -2.52 3.43 7.43
CA PRO A 51 -1.09 3.22 7.71
C PRO A 51 -0.66 1.76 7.65
N ALA A 52 -1.46 0.84 8.20
CA ALA A 52 -1.15 -0.59 8.18
C ALA A 52 -1.18 -1.16 6.75
N TYR A 53 -2.01 -0.57 5.88
CA TYR A 53 -2.03 -0.95 4.46
C TYR A 53 -0.75 -0.51 3.76
N GLY A 54 -0.34 0.75 3.93
CA GLY A 54 0.92 1.25 3.36
C GLY A 54 2.14 0.45 3.82
N GLU A 55 2.25 0.18 5.12
CA GLU A 55 3.33 -0.62 5.71
C GLU A 55 3.34 -2.07 5.21
N GLY A 56 2.16 -2.70 5.10
CA GLY A 56 2.02 -4.07 4.59
C GLY A 56 2.46 -4.20 3.13
N VAL A 57 2.08 -3.24 2.29
CA VAL A 57 2.48 -3.18 0.88
C VAL A 57 3.98 -2.90 0.74
N ALA A 58 4.54 -1.99 1.55
CA ALA A 58 5.97 -1.69 1.53
C ALA A 58 6.80 -2.93 1.91
N ARG A 59 6.39 -3.63 2.97
CA ARG A 59 7.04 -4.89 3.41
C ARG A 59 6.98 -5.97 2.34
N ALA A 60 5.85 -6.12 1.64
CA ALA A 60 5.71 -7.11 0.57
C ALA A 60 6.59 -6.80 -0.65
N MET A 61 6.94 -5.52 -0.86
CA MET A 61 7.83 -5.08 -1.93
C MET A 61 9.31 -4.94 -1.51
N ASP A 62 9.65 -5.29 -0.27
CA ASP A 62 10.99 -5.09 0.31
C ASP A 62 11.46 -3.62 0.28
N ILE A 63 10.52 -2.69 0.49
CA ILE A 63 10.76 -1.24 0.54
C ILE A 63 10.58 -0.77 1.99
N ASP A 64 11.57 -0.04 2.53
CA ASP A 64 11.40 0.62 3.82
C ASP A 64 10.44 1.81 3.67
N ILE A 65 9.45 1.88 4.54
CA ILE A 65 8.49 2.99 4.56
C ILE A 65 9.18 4.34 4.83
N SER A 66 10.35 4.34 5.48
CA SER A 66 11.15 5.55 5.68
C SER A 66 11.71 6.14 4.38
N ASP A 67 11.88 5.30 3.36
CA ASP A 67 12.39 5.70 2.04
C ASP A 67 11.28 6.24 1.13
N VAL A 68 10.02 6.17 1.59
CA VAL A 68 8.86 6.68 0.88
C VAL A 68 8.57 8.10 1.36
N ASP A 69 8.50 9.05 0.42
CA ASP A 69 8.02 10.39 0.71
C ASP A 69 6.51 10.36 1.00
N LEU A 70 6.16 10.44 2.29
CA LEU A 70 4.78 10.45 2.78
C LEU A 70 4.16 11.86 2.82
N THR A 71 4.89 12.89 2.39
CA THR A 71 4.34 14.26 2.36
C THR A 71 3.37 14.38 1.21
N LEU A 72 2.17 14.94 1.47
CA LEU A 72 1.02 14.91 0.56
C LEU A 72 1.24 15.73 -0.73
#